data_AF-A0A3C0XQS2-F1
#
_entry.id   AF-A0A3C0XQS2-F1
#
_cell.length_a   1.000
_cell.length_b   1.000
_cell.length_c   1.000
_cell.angle_alpha   90.00
_cell.angle_beta   90.00
_cell.angle_gamma   90.00
#
_symmetry.space_group_name_H-M   'P 1'
#
loop_
_entity.id
_entity.type
_entity.pdbx_description
1 polymer ?
#
loop_
_entity_poly.entity_id
_entity_poly.type
_entity_poly.pdbx_seq_one_letter_code
_entity_poly.pdbx_strand_id
1 'polypeptide(L)'
;MSGFGLNERELGEFADDLARRGRVTAPAALRTQLRASLLAAPVSPRRQPSTWSRLGALRPVLAAVLVIALLAAGGSAAASSLPGDPAFALKRAVEVVQVALAPDDAARLDTLVAQSDRRLADLQTAAAVRATAIAPATDEYLAAVARVDGTLSALLTAPATPARDAAIGRASAASAEHIAMLQTLAARLPAAAQPGIQRAIEAQQAVHGKSGSAPGRPASPGNGNGTAPGRPSDLPVPSGRGGPPSGVPGRP
;
A
#
# COMPACT_ATOMS: atom_id res chain seq x y z
N MET A 1 -13.32 21.53 -33.05
CA MET A 1 -12.48 22.61 -32.47
C MET A 1 -13.36 23.80 -32.15
N SER A 2 -13.76 23.98 -30.89
CA SER A 2 -14.19 25.26 -30.29
C SER A 2 -14.05 25.12 -28.78
N GLY A 3 -13.20 25.93 -28.15
CA GLY A 3 -12.82 25.81 -26.75
C GLY A 3 -13.83 26.42 -25.78
N PHE A 4 -14.00 25.78 -24.63
CA PHE A 4 -14.60 26.38 -23.44
C PHE A 4 -13.53 27.17 -22.69
N GLY A 5 -13.34 28.43 -23.09
CA GLY A 5 -12.66 29.43 -22.28
C GLY A 5 -13.71 30.19 -21.48
N LEU A 6 -13.85 29.89 -20.19
CA LEU A 6 -14.59 30.77 -19.27
C LEU A 6 -13.84 32.10 -19.23
N ASN A 7 -14.49 33.16 -19.70
CA ASN A 7 -13.86 34.46 -19.87
C ASN A 7 -13.56 35.08 -18.49
N GLU A 8 -12.37 35.69 -18.32
CA GLU A 8 -11.96 36.38 -17.08
C GLU A 8 -12.98 37.43 -16.59
N ARG A 9 -13.85 37.91 -17.48
CA ARG A 9 -14.96 38.81 -17.17
C ARG A 9 -16.02 38.18 -16.27
N GLU A 10 -16.35 36.91 -16.47
CA GLU A 10 -17.37 36.20 -15.66
C GLU A 10 -16.85 35.92 -14.23
N LEU A 11 -15.54 35.64 -14.10
CA LEU A 11 -14.89 35.48 -12.80
C LEU A 11 -14.83 36.82 -12.03
N GLY A 12 -14.60 37.92 -12.75
CA GLY A 12 -14.65 39.27 -12.18
C GLY A 12 -16.03 39.62 -11.62
N GLU A 13 -17.10 39.38 -12.40
CA GLU A 13 -18.47 39.65 -11.97
C GLU A 13 -18.90 38.82 -10.76
N PHE A 14 -18.46 37.55 -10.69
CA PHE A 14 -18.75 36.67 -9.56
C PHE A 14 -18.05 37.10 -8.27
N ALA A 15 -16.78 37.52 -8.35
CA ALA A 15 -16.05 38.02 -7.19
C ALA A 15 -16.66 39.32 -6.64
N ASP A 16 -17.14 40.18 -7.55
CA ASP A 16 -17.75 41.46 -7.22
C ASP A 16 -19.16 41.28 -6.61
N ASP A 17 -19.91 40.24 -7.03
CA ASP A 17 -21.17 39.83 -6.40
C ASP A 17 -20.97 39.26 -4.97
N LEU A 18 -19.90 38.49 -4.75
CA LEU A 18 -19.53 37.99 -3.42
C LEU A 18 -19.10 39.12 -2.47
N ALA A 19 -18.38 40.13 -2.99
CA ALA A 19 -18.00 41.30 -2.20
C ALA A 19 -19.21 42.18 -1.83
N ARG A 20 -20.22 42.26 -2.72
CA ARG A 20 -21.49 42.96 -2.45
C ARG A 20 -22.36 42.25 -1.41
N ARG A 21 -22.26 40.92 -1.25
CA ARG A 21 -23.03 40.13 -0.27
C ARG A 21 -22.43 40.12 1.15
N GLY A 22 -22.08 41.31 1.65
CA GLY A 22 -22.18 41.74 3.05
C GLY A 22 -21.64 40.83 4.16
N ARG A 23 -20.64 41.33 4.89
CA ARG A 23 -20.16 40.77 6.18
C ARG A 23 -21.33 40.53 7.14
N VAL A 24 -21.56 39.27 7.49
CA VAL A 24 -22.59 38.86 8.47
C VAL A 24 -22.16 39.36 9.87
N THR A 25 -22.83 40.38 10.38
CA THR A 25 -22.65 40.83 11.75
C THR A 25 -23.68 40.15 12.66
N ALA A 26 -23.19 39.51 13.73
CA ALA A 26 -24.08 38.81 14.67
C ALA A 26 -25.03 39.81 15.38
N PRO A 27 -26.34 39.50 15.51
CA PRO A 27 -27.32 40.35 16.15
C PRO A 27 -26.92 40.69 17.60
N ALA A 28 -27.15 41.93 18.03
CA ALA A 28 -26.73 42.41 19.35
C ALA A 28 -27.32 41.58 20.50
N ALA A 29 -28.58 41.13 20.38
CA ALA A 29 -29.26 40.32 21.39
C ALA A 29 -28.54 38.99 21.70
N LEU A 30 -27.95 38.36 20.68
CA LEU A 30 -27.17 37.12 20.84
C LEU A 30 -25.90 37.37 21.65
N ARG A 31 -25.24 38.51 21.44
CA ARG A 31 -24.04 38.89 22.19
C ARG A 31 -24.37 39.13 23.66
N THR A 32 -25.51 39.75 23.95
CA THR A 32 -25.96 40.01 25.32
C THR A 32 -26.32 38.72 26.05
N GLN A 33 -26.98 37.78 25.38
CA GLN A 33 -27.31 36.46 25.93
C GLN A 33 -26.06 35.63 26.23
N LEU A 34 -25.06 35.65 25.33
CA LEU A 34 -23.78 34.98 25.54
C LEU A 34 -22.99 35.57 26.72
N ARG A 35 -23.01 36.90 26.87
CA ARG A 35 -22.33 37.55 27.99
C ARG A 35 -22.99 37.24 29.32
N ALA A 36 -24.32 37.22 29.36
CA ALA A 36 -25.07 36.87 30.58
C ALA A 36 -24.85 35.40 30.98
N SER A 37 -24.81 34.48 30.00
CA SER A 37 -24.56 33.06 30.25
C SER A 37 -23.12 32.75 30.69
N LEU A 38 -22.13 33.54 30.25
CA LEU A 38 -20.74 33.41 30.72
C LEU A 38 -20.53 33.94 32.14
N LEU A 39 -21.28 34.96 32.55
CA LEU A 39 -21.17 35.54 33.90
C LEU A 39 -21.95 34.74 34.95
N ALA A 40 -22.93 33.93 34.54
CA ALA A 40 -23.77 33.13 35.43
C ALA A 40 -23.21 31.71 35.70
N ALA A 41 -22.09 31.32 35.09
CA ALA A 41 -21.56 29.96 35.19
C ALA A 41 -20.59 29.78 36.38
N PRO A 42 -20.88 28.93 37.38
CA PRO A 42 -19.94 28.63 38.45
C PRO A 42 -18.78 27.76 37.93
N VAL A 43 -17.54 28.21 38.16
CA VAL A 43 -16.33 27.49 37.73
C VAL A 43 -16.04 26.35 38.69
N SER A 44 -16.50 25.14 38.37
CA SER A 44 -16.08 23.90 39.04
C SER A 44 -15.09 23.15 38.15
N PRO A 45 -13.90 22.75 38.65
CA PRO A 45 -12.95 21.97 37.87
C PRO A 45 -13.40 20.49 37.83
N ARG A 46 -14.39 20.20 36.99
CA ARG A 46 -14.74 18.84 36.60
C ARG A 46 -13.89 18.50 35.38
N ARG A 47 -13.03 17.46 35.47
CA ARG A 47 -12.33 16.89 34.31
C ARG A 47 -13.37 16.53 33.24
N GLN A 48 -13.55 17.41 32.26
CA GLN A 48 -14.45 17.20 31.14
C GLN A 48 -13.80 16.19 30.18
N PRO A 49 -14.48 15.10 29.81
CA PRO A 49 -14.10 14.36 28.62
C PRO A 49 -14.19 15.31 27.43
N SER A 50 -13.06 15.44 26.72
CA SER A 50 -12.89 16.39 25.62
C SER A 50 -13.98 16.24 24.56
N THR A 51 -14.54 17.37 24.13
CA THR A 51 -15.43 17.46 22.95
C THR A 51 -14.77 16.94 21.66
N TRP A 52 -13.44 16.78 21.66
CA TRP A 52 -12.68 16.18 20.57
C TRP A 52 -12.93 14.67 20.43
N SER A 53 -13.36 13.99 21.50
CA SER A 53 -13.75 12.57 21.44
C SER A 53 -15.07 12.35 20.70
N ARG A 54 -15.97 13.36 20.68
CA ARG A 54 -17.24 13.29 19.93
C ARG A 54 -17.08 13.65 18.44
N LEU A 55 -16.10 14.48 18.10
CA LEU A 55 -15.72 14.75 16.70
C LEU A 55 -14.99 13.56 16.05
N GLY A 56 -14.34 12.70 16.85
CA GLY A 56 -13.76 11.43 16.38
C GLY A 56 -14.80 10.44 15.86
N ALA A 57 -16.01 10.44 16.43
CA ALA A 57 -17.09 9.51 16.07
C ALA A 57 -17.82 9.89 14.76
N LEU A 58 -17.71 11.13 14.28
CA LEU A 58 -18.35 11.61 13.04
C LEU A 58 -17.43 11.57 11.82
N ARG A 59 -16.12 11.33 12.03
CA ARG A 59 -15.12 11.20 10.95
C ARG A 59 -15.47 10.13 9.89
N PRO A 60 -15.94 8.92 10.23
CA PRO A 60 -16.26 7.93 9.20
C PRO A 60 -17.48 8.34 8.35
N VAL A 61 -18.47 9.02 8.95
CA VAL A 61 -19.66 9.50 8.24
C VAL A 61 -19.30 10.63 7.27
N LEU A 62 -18.47 11.58 7.70
CA LEU A 62 -18.05 12.69 6.85
C LEU A 62 -17.16 12.20 5.69
N ALA A 63 -16.28 11.23 5.95
CA ALA A 63 -15.46 10.61 4.91
C ALA A 63 -16.32 9.82 3.91
N ALA A 64 -17.34 9.10 4.37
CA ALA A 64 -18.28 8.40 3.49
C ALA A 64 -19.07 9.38 2.61
N VAL A 65 -19.56 10.48 3.16
CA VAL A 65 -20.26 11.54 2.39
C VAL A 65 -19.33 12.17 1.36
N LEU A 66 -18.06 12.41 1.69
CA LEU A 66 -17.09 13.01 0.78
C LEU A 66 -16.68 12.05 -0.35
N VAL A 67 -16.57 10.75 -0.06
CA VAL A 67 -16.36 9.70 -1.08
C VAL A 67 -17.58 9.56 -2.00
N ILE A 68 -18.79 9.56 -1.45
CA ILE A 68 -20.04 9.51 -2.24
C ILE A 68 -20.17 10.76 -3.13
N ALA A 69 -19.83 11.94 -2.61
CA ALA A 69 -19.83 13.19 -3.37
C ALA A 69 -18.78 13.19 -4.51
N LEU A 70 -17.59 12.62 -4.27
CA LEU A 70 -16.55 12.45 -5.29
C LEU A 70 -16.93 11.43 -6.38
N LEU A 71 -17.64 10.36 -6.01
CA LEU A 71 -18.15 9.37 -6.95
C LEU A 71 -19.30 9.92 -7.81
N ALA A 72 -20.16 10.78 -7.25
CA ALA A 72 -21.32 11.35 -7.93
C ALA A 72 -20.99 12.48 -8.92
N ALA A 73 -19.85 13.17 -8.78
CA ALA A 73 -19.54 14.36 -9.57
C ALA A 73 -18.64 14.15 -10.80
N GLY A 74 -18.04 12.96 -11.01
CA GLY A 74 -17.14 12.75 -12.16
C GLY A 74 -16.36 11.43 -12.18
N GLY A 75 -16.88 10.36 -11.56
CA GLY A 75 -16.13 9.15 -11.23
C GLY A 75 -15.58 8.32 -12.40
N SER A 76 -16.04 8.50 -13.63
CA SER A 76 -15.64 7.63 -14.75
C SER A 76 -14.21 7.89 -15.25
N ALA A 77 -13.82 9.15 -15.42
CA ALA A 77 -12.51 9.50 -15.96
C ALA A 77 -11.36 9.26 -14.97
N ALA A 78 -11.60 9.51 -13.67
CA ALA A 78 -10.61 9.25 -12.63
C ALA A 78 -10.43 7.75 -12.35
N ALA A 79 -11.50 6.96 -12.44
CA ALA A 79 -11.43 5.50 -12.26
C ALA A 79 -10.57 4.83 -13.34
N SER A 80 -10.65 5.31 -14.59
CA SER A 80 -9.84 4.81 -15.71
C SER A 80 -8.49 5.51 -15.87
N SER A 81 -8.16 6.47 -15.01
CA SER A 81 -6.89 7.20 -15.10
C SER A 81 -5.71 6.29 -14.78
N LEU A 82 -4.69 6.34 -15.64
CA LEU A 82 -3.43 5.63 -15.43
C LEU A 82 -2.44 6.51 -14.67
N PRO A 83 -1.47 5.90 -13.98
CA PRO A 83 -0.30 6.61 -13.46
C PRO A 83 0.30 7.55 -14.52
N GLY A 84 0.52 8.80 -14.12
CA GLY A 84 0.93 9.89 -15.02
C GLY A 84 -0.21 10.78 -15.54
N ASP A 85 -1.47 10.38 -15.40
CA ASP A 85 -2.63 11.24 -15.70
C ASP A 85 -2.93 12.22 -14.55
N PRO A 86 -3.43 13.43 -14.82
CA PRO A 86 -3.76 14.40 -13.78
C PRO A 86 -4.87 13.90 -12.83
N ALA A 87 -5.83 13.14 -13.35
CA ALA A 87 -6.93 12.58 -12.54
C ALA A 87 -6.47 11.46 -11.59
N PHE A 88 -5.25 10.92 -11.77
CA PHE A 88 -4.70 9.87 -10.93
C PHE A 88 -4.47 10.32 -9.48
N ALA A 89 -4.19 11.61 -9.26
CA ALA A 89 -4.05 12.18 -7.92
C ALA A 89 -5.30 11.99 -7.07
N LEU A 90 -6.49 12.01 -7.68
CA LEU A 90 -7.74 11.75 -6.97
C LEU A 90 -7.85 10.29 -6.51
N LYS A 91 -7.45 9.33 -7.38
CA LYS A 91 -7.37 7.90 -7.03
C LYS A 91 -6.45 7.69 -5.82
N ARG A 92 -5.29 8.35 -5.80
CA ARG A 92 -4.35 8.33 -4.67
C ARG A 92 -4.96 8.92 -3.40
N ALA A 93 -5.67 10.04 -3.48
CA ALA A 93 -6.31 10.63 -2.31
C ALA A 93 -7.35 9.69 -1.69
N VAL A 94 -8.16 9.04 -2.52
CA VAL A 94 -9.14 8.03 -2.06
C VAL A 94 -8.43 6.82 -1.42
N GLU A 95 -7.35 6.33 -2.02
CA GLU A 95 -6.55 5.22 -1.48
C GLU A 95 -5.96 5.56 -0.08
N VAL A 96 -5.49 6.79 0.13
CA VAL A 96 -5.00 7.25 1.43
C VAL A 96 -6.10 7.26 2.48
N VAL A 97 -7.31 7.73 2.12
CA VAL A 97 -8.47 7.72 3.03
C VAL A 97 -8.88 6.29 3.39
N GLN A 98 -8.89 5.36 2.42
CA GLN A 98 -9.19 3.95 2.69
C GLN A 98 -8.22 3.34 3.71
N VAL A 99 -6.92 3.58 3.56
CA VAL A 99 -5.89 3.10 4.50
C VAL A 99 -6.02 3.75 5.88
N ALA A 100 -6.36 5.04 5.93
CA ALA A 100 -6.55 5.78 7.18
C ALA A 100 -7.80 5.34 7.97
N LEU A 101 -8.81 4.81 7.29
CA LEU A 101 -10.05 4.31 7.90
C LEU A 101 -10.00 2.81 8.26
N ALA A 102 -8.90 2.12 7.95
CA ALA A 102 -8.75 0.71 8.33
C ALA A 102 -8.76 0.56 9.87
N PRO A 103 -9.61 -0.32 10.43
CA PRO A 103 -9.83 -0.42 11.88
C PRO A 103 -8.64 -0.98 12.66
N ASP A 104 -7.82 -1.79 12.01
CA ASP A 104 -6.64 -2.43 12.59
C ASP A 104 -5.58 -2.71 11.50
N ASP A 105 -4.39 -3.14 11.92
CA ASP A 105 -3.27 -3.35 11.00
C ASP A 105 -3.49 -4.53 10.03
N ALA A 106 -4.29 -5.54 10.40
CA ALA A 106 -4.62 -6.64 9.50
C ALA A 106 -5.55 -6.16 8.38
N ALA A 107 -6.59 -5.39 8.71
CA ALA A 107 -7.46 -4.73 7.73
C ALA A 107 -6.70 -3.70 6.88
N ARG A 108 -5.71 -3.01 7.47
CA ARG A 108 -4.81 -2.11 6.74
C ARG A 108 -3.98 -2.86 5.71
N LEU A 109 -3.40 -4.00 6.09
CA LEU A 109 -2.65 -4.86 5.17
C LEU A 109 -3.53 -5.32 4.01
N ASP A 110 -4.74 -5.82 4.30
CA ASP A 110 -5.69 -6.24 3.24
C ASP A 110 -6.02 -5.08 2.29
N THR A 111 -6.23 -3.88 2.82
CA THR A 111 -6.49 -2.69 2.00
C THR A 111 -5.30 -2.36 1.09
N LEU A 112 -4.07 -2.47 1.59
CA LEU A 112 -2.86 -2.21 0.82
C LEU A 112 -2.61 -3.29 -0.24
N VAL A 113 -2.92 -4.55 0.05
CA VAL A 113 -2.89 -5.64 -0.95
C VAL A 113 -3.89 -5.37 -2.07
N ALA A 114 -5.13 -5.00 -1.75
CA ALA A 114 -6.12 -4.62 -2.76
C ALA A 114 -5.68 -3.41 -3.60
N GLN A 115 -4.91 -2.48 -3.01
CA GLN A 115 -4.32 -1.37 -3.75
C GLN A 115 -3.19 -1.82 -4.67
N SER A 116 -2.31 -2.74 -4.24
CA SER A 116 -1.25 -3.28 -5.12
C SER A 116 -1.83 -4.10 -6.27
N ASP A 117 -2.93 -4.83 -6.07
CA ASP A 117 -3.67 -5.50 -7.14
C ASP A 117 -4.09 -4.50 -8.23
N ARG A 118 -4.69 -3.38 -7.82
CA ARG A 118 -5.10 -2.31 -8.75
C ARG A 118 -3.91 -1.67 -9.45
N ARG A 119 -2.77 -1.49 -8.77
CA ARG A 119 -1.56 -0.95 -9.41
C ARG A 119 -1.03 -1.91 -10.48
N LEU A 120 -1.07 -3.21 -10.23
CA LEU A 120 -0.66 -4.22 -11.20
C LEU A 120 -1.58 -4.22 -12.42
N ALA A 121 -2.89 -4.08 -12.22
CA ALA A 121 -3.86 -3.93 -13.30
C ALA A 121 -3.62 -2.64 -14.12
N ASP A 122 -3.33 -1.52 -13.47
CA ASP A 122 -2.98 -0.27 -14.14
C ASP A 122 -1.69 -0.42 -14.97
N LEU A 123 -0.69 -1.16 -14.45
CA LEU A 123 0.55 -1.47 -15.17
C LEU A 123 0.30 -2.38 -16.39
N GLN A 124 -0.52 -3.42 -16.26
CA GLN A 124 -0.94 -4.26 -17.40
C GLN A 124 -1.68 -3.43 -18.45
N THR A 125 -2.55 -2.51 -18.02
CA THR A 125 -3.29 -1.61 -18.91
C THR A 125 -2.34 -0.64 -19.63
N ALA A 126 -1.37 -0.07 -18.92
CA ALA A 126 -0.35 0.80 -19.51
C ALA A 126 0.47 0.04 -20.57
N ALA A 127 0.85 -1.21 -20.29
CA ALA A 127 1.55 -2.06 -21.24
C ALA A 127 0.74 -2.36 -22.50
N ALA A 128 -0.59 -2.47 -22.38
CA ALA A 128 -1.48 -2.76 -23.50
C ALA A 128 -1.83 -1.53 -24.35
N VAL A 129 -1.98 -0.35 -23.73
CA VAL A 129 -2.64 0.80 -24.37
C VAL A 129 -1.70 1.99 -24.56
N ARG A 130 -0.73 2.22 -23.65
CA ARG A 130 0.07 3.46 -23.64
C ARG A 130 1.47 3.26 -23.07
N ALA A 131 2.44 3.06 -23.96
CA ALA A 131 3.83 2.78 -23.56
C ALA A 131 4.46 3.86 -22.66
N THR A 132 4.10 5.14 -22.85
CA THR A 132 4.59 6.25 -22.01
C THR A 132 4.12 6.16 -20.55
N ALA A 133 3.06 5.40 -20.25
CA ALA A 133 2.58 5.18 -18.89
C ALA A 133 3.18 3.96 -18.20
N ILE A 134 3.98 3.13 -18.89
CA ILE A 134 4.57 1.93 -18.30
C ILE A 134 5.51 2.29 -17.14
N ALA A 135 6.39 3.27 -17.34
CA ALA A 135 7.32 3.72 -16.31
C ALA A 135 6.61 4.24 -15.05
N PRO A 136 5.71 5.26 -15.13
CA PRO A 136 5.00 5.73 -13.94
C PRO A 136 4.11 4.64 -13.31
N ALA A 137 3.54 3.72 -14.10
CA ALA A 137 2.76 2.61 -13.54
C ALA A 137 3.62 1.58 -12.80
N THR A 138 4.84 1.35 -13.27
CA THR A 138 5.81 0.49 -12.58
C THR A 138 6.23 1.13 -11.25
N ASP A 139 6.51 2.43 -11.24
CA ASP A 139 6.88 3.14 -10.01
C ASP A 139 5.74 3.16 -8.99
N GLU A 140 4.49 3.36 -9.42
CA GLU A 140 3.32 3.29 -8.53
C GLU A 140 3.07 1.88 -7.99
N TYR A 141 3.31 0.84 -8.80
CA TYR A 141 3.27 -0.54 -8.32
C TYR A 141 4.34 -0.80 -7.26
N LEU A 142 5.59 -0.39 -7.52
CA LEU A 142 6.69 -0.49 -6.54
C LEU A 142 6.37 0.23 -5.23
N ALA A 143 5.79 1.43 -5.30
CA ALA A 143 5.37 2.18 -4.13
C ALA A 143 4.23 1.49 -3.35
N ALA A 144 3.33 0.77 -4.02
CA ALA A 144 2.32 -0.03 -3.32
C ALA A 144 2.93 -1.26 -2.64
N VAL A 145 3.83 -1.98 -3.32
CA VAL A 145 4.57 -3.12 -2.75
C VAL A 145 5.35 -2.69 -1.51
N ALA A 146 6.04 -1.54 -1.54
CA ALA A 146 6.75 -1.01 -0.39
C ALA A 146 5.84 -0.71 0.82
N ARG A 147 4.61 -0.23 0.58
CA ARG A 147 3.62 0.00 1.65
C ARG A 147 3.12 -1.31 2.25
N VAL A 148 2.89 -2.32 1.41
CA VAL A 148 2.55 -3.69 1.85
C VAL A 148 3.70 -4.24 2.71
N ASP A 149 4.94 -4.13 2.25
CA ASP A 149 6.13 -4.62 2.96
C ASP A 149 6.29 -4.00 4.35
N GLY A 150 6.13 -2.68 4.46
CA GLY A 150 6.20 -1.97 5.74
C GLY A 150 5.13 -2.42 6.72
N THR A 151 3.88 -2.57 6.26
CA THR A 151 2.75 -3.01 7.11
C THR A 151 2.88 -4.49 7.49
N LEU A 152 3.31 -5.34 6.55
CA LEU A 152 3.59 -6.75 6.80
C LEU A 152 4.71 -6.92 7.85
N SER A 153 5.79 -6.14 7.74
CA SER A 153 6.89 -6.16 8.70
C SER A 153 6.42 -5.78 10.11
N ALA A 154 5.55 -4.77 10.23
CA ALA A 154 4.95 -4.39 11.51
C ALA A 154 4.03 -5.48 12.07
N LEU A 155 3.21 -6.12 11.22
CA LEU A 155 2.37 -7.23 11.65
C LEU A 155 3.20 -8.43 12.10
N LEU A 156 4.30 -8.76 11.43
CA LEU A 156 5.15 -9.89 11.79
C LEU A 156 5.78 -9.76 13.19
N THR A 157 5.91 -8.55 13.73
CA THR A 157 6.39 -8.31 15.11
C THR A 157 5.26 -8.20 16.15
N ALA A 158 4.01 -8.04 15.70
CA ALA A 158 2.85 -7.99 16.57
C ALA A 158 2.49 -9.37 17.15
N PRO A 159 1.78 -9.44 18.29
CA PRO A 159 1.29 -10.69 18.87
C PRO A 159 0.47 -11.51 17.88
N ALA A 160 0.69 -12.83 17.87
CA ALA A 160 -0.04 -13.74 17.00
C ALA A 160 -1.54 -13.72 17.33
N THR A 161 -2.36 -13.51 16.31
CA THR A 161 -3.82 -13.61 16.38
C THR A 161 -4.32 -14.28 15.11
N PRO A 162 -5.46 -14.99 15.14
CA PRO A 162 -6.02 -15.60 13.94
C PRO A 162 -6.27 -14.61 12.79
N ALA A 163 -6.67 -13.38 13.12
CA ALA A 163 -6.92 -12.32 12.13
C ALA A 163 -5.61 -11.87 11.44
N ARG A 164 -4.54 -11.66 12.22
CA ARG A 164 -3.21 -11.34 11.70
C ARG A 164 -2.69 -12.45 10.78
N ASP A 165 -2.75 -13.69 11.22
CA ASP A 165 -2.18 -14.81 10.47
C ASP A 165 -2.97 -15.05 9.16
N ALA A 166 -4.29 -14.84 9.19
CA ALA A 166 -5.13 -14.86 8.00
C ALA A 166 -4.77 -13.73 7.01
N ALA A 167 -4.51 -12.51 7.49
CA ALA A 167 -4.10 -11.39 6.65
C ALA A 167 -2.71 -11.62 6.02
N ILE A 168 -1.75 -12.15 6.77
CA ILE A 168 -0.44 -12.55 6.24
C ILE A 168 -0.60 -13.65 5.18
N GLY A 169 -1.47 -14.62 5.42
CA GLY A 169 -1.79 -15.67 4.46
C GLY A 169 -2.35 -15.13 3.15
N ARG A 170 -3.27 -14.16 3.20
CA ARG A 170 -3.81 -13.47 2.01
C ARG A 170 -2.73 -12.68 1.28
N ALA A 171 -1.92 -11.91 1.99
CA ALA A 171 -0.81 -11.17 1.39
C ALA A 171 0.20 -12.10 0.70
N SER A 172 0.49 -13.26 1.30
CA SER A 172 1.36 -14.28 0.72
C SER A 172 0.80 -14.85 -0.60
N ALA A 173 -0.50 -15.16 -0.63
CA ALA A 173 -1.18 -15.66 -1.82
C ALA A 173 -1.20 -14.60 -2.94
N ALA A 174 -1.60 -13.37 -2.62
CA ALA A 174 -1.60 -12.26 -3.58
C ALA A 174 -0.19 -11.98 -4.12
N SER A 175 0.84 -12.06 -3.26
CA SER A 175 2.22 -11.88 -3.68
C SER A 175 2.69 -12.95 -4.67
N ALA A 176 2.27 -14.21 -4.51
CA ALA A 176 2.59 -15.27 -5.46
C ALA A 176 1.92 -15.03 -6.82
N GLU A 177 0.65 -14.62 -6.81
CA GLU A 177 -0.09 -14.26 -8.03
C GLU A 177 0.57 -13.10 -8.77
N HIS A 178 0.97 -12.04 -8.06
CA HIS A 178 1.63 -10.89 -8.65
C HIS A 178 2.96 -11.25 -9.31
N ILE A 179 3.75 -12.13 -8.69
CA ILE A 179 5.01 -12.61 -9.30
C ILE A 179 4.72 -13.29 -10.64
N ALA A 180 3.73 -14.19 -10.70
CA ALA A 180 3.36 -14.88 -11.93
C ALA A 180 2.86 -13.91 -13.02
N MET A 181 2.06 -12.91 -12.63
CA MET A 181 1.58 -11.88 -13.54
C MET A 181 2.70 -10.97 -14.05
N LEU A 182 3.63 -10.55 -13.18
CA LEU A 182 4.77 -9.73 -13.57
C LEU A 182 5.73 -10.48 -14.50
N GLN A 183 5.97 -11.78 -14.25
CA GLN A 183 6.77 -12.62 -15.16
C GLN A 183 6.10 -12.74 -16.53
N THR A 184 4.79 -12.93 -16.56
CA THR A 184 4.01 -12.95 -17.82
C THR A 184 4.11 -11.61 -18.55
N LEU A 185 4.06 -10.50 -17.80
CA LEU A 185 4.15 -9.15 -18.35
C LEU A 185 5.55 -8.84 -18.89
N ALA A 186 6.61 -9.29 -18.19
CA ALA A 186 7.99 -9.12 -18.60
C ALA A 186 8.24 -9.67 -20.01
N ALA A 187 7.66 -10.82 -20.36
CA ALA A 187 7.81 -11.43 -21.68
C ALA A 187 7.24 -10.60 -22.84
N ARG A 188 6.38 -9.60 -22.56
CA ARG A 188 5.66 -8.81 -23.58
C ARG A 188 6.13 -7.36 -23.66
N LEU A 189 6.95 -6.93 -22.71
CA LEU A 189 7.35 -5.54 -22.58
C LEU A 189 8.60 -5.21 -23.40
N PRO A 190 8.70 -3.98 -23.94
CA PRO A 190 9.88 -3.55 -24.69
C PRO A 190 11.13 -3.54 -23.79
N ALA A 191 12.30 -3.67 -24.39
CA ALA A 191 13.59 -3.72 -23.68
C ALA A 191 13.78 -2.55 -22.69
N ALA A 192 13.31 -1.35 -23.04
CA ALA A 192 13.38 -0.18 -22.20
C ALA A 192 12.62 -0.31 -20.86
N ALA A 193 11.59 -1.16 -20.78
CA ALA A 193 10.79 -1.37 -19.57
C ALA A 193 11.28 -2.55 -18.71
N GLN A 194 12.17 -3.40 -19.25
CA GLN A 194 12.66 -4.60 -18.56
C GLN A 194 13.31 -4.31 -17.19
N PRO A 195 14.17 -3.27 -17.03
CA PRO A 195 14.76 -2.98 -15.71
C PRO A 195 13.71 -2.62 -14.65
N GLY A 196 12.62 -1.95 -15.05
CA GLY A 196 11.54 -1.59 -14.14
C GLY A 196 10.78 -2.82 -13.63
N ILE A 197 10.43 -3.73 -14.54
CA ILE A 197 9.71 -4.95 -14.20
C ILE A 197 10.55 -5.92 -13.39
N GLN A 198 11.85 -6.02 -13.69
CA GLN A 198 12.74 -6.86 -12.91
C GLN A 198 12.80 -6.39 -11.44
N ARG A 199 12.89 -5.07 -11.20
CA ARG A 199 12.77 -4.49 -9.85
C ARG A 199 11.42 -4.81 -9.20
N ALA A 200 10.33 -4.78 -9.97
CA ALA A 200 9.00 -5.10 -9.47
C ALA A 200 8.87 -6.58 -9.04
N ILE A 201 9.47 -7.50 -9.80
CA ILE A 201 9.54 -8.92 -9.46
C ILE A 201 10.35 -9.13 -8.19
N GLU A 202 11.54 -8.54 -8.10
CA GLU A 202 12.41 -8.65 -6.93
C GLU A 202 11.76 -8.10 -5.66
N ALA A 203 11.13 -6.91 -5.75
CA ALA A 203 10.40 -6.32 -4.64
C ALA A 203 9.26 -7.24 -4.17
N GLN A 204 8.55 -7.88 -5.09
CA GLN A 204 7.45 -8.76 -4.73
C GLN A 204 7.93 -10.11 -4.20
N GLN A 205 9.06 -10.64 -4.68
CA GLN A 205 9.69 -11.82 -4.10
C GLN A 205 10.12 -11.58 -2.65
N ALA A 206 10.61 -10.39 -2.32
CA ALA A 206 10.95 -10.02 -0.95
C ALA A 206 9.71 -10.04 -0.03
N VAL A 207 8.58 -9.50 -0.48
CA VAL A 207 7.30 -9.57 0.26
C VAL A 207 6.83 -11.03 0.41
N HIS A 208 6.88 -11.82 -0.66
CA HIS A 208 6.49 -13.22 -0.62
C HIS A 208 7.30 -14.01 0.41
N GLY A 209 8.64 -13.89 0.39
CA GLY A 209 9.53 -14.58 1.32
C GLY A 209 9.28 -14.24 2.80
N LYS A 210 9.05 -12.95 3.10
CA LYS A 210 8.69 -12.51 4.46
C LYS A 210 7.36 -13.10 4.92
N SER A 211 6.33 -13.04 4.07
CA SER A 211 4.99 -13.56 4.40
C SER A 211 4.94 -15.09 4.54
N GLY A 212 5.80 -15.81 3.81
CA GLY A 212 5.93 -17.27 3.89
C GLY A 212 6.66 -17.79 5.12
N SER A 213 7.45 -16.94 5.78
CA SER A 213 8.27 -17.29 6.96
C SER A 213 7.53 -17.13 8.29
N ALA A 214 6.21 -16.89 8.28
CA ALA A 214 5.42 -16.69 9.50
C ALA A 214 5.38 -17.97 10.37
N PRO A 215 5.54 -17.86 11.71
CA PRO A 215 5.52 -19.02 12.61
C PRO A 215 4.19 -19.76 12.53
N GLY A 216 4.21 -21.08 12.27
CA GLY A 216 3.02 -21.94 12.25
C GLY A 216 2.64 -22.53 10.89
N ARG A 217 3.35 -22.22 9.80
CA ARG A 217 3.18 -22.90 8.51
C ARG A 217 4.25 -23.98 8.35
N PRO A 218 3.92 -25.23 7.97
CA PRO A 218 4.94 -26.20 7.58
C PRO A 218 5.71 -25.60 6.40
N ALA A 219 7.04 -25.62 6.50
CA ALA A 219 7.91 -25.19 5.42
C ALA A 219 7.53 -25.98 4.17
N SER A 220 6.97 -25.29 3.18
CA SER A 220 6.83 -25.87 1.85
C SER A 220 8.24 -26.17 1.35
N PRO A 221 8.55 -27.37 0.84
CA PRO A 221 9.91 -27.72 0.43
C PRO A 221 10.28 -26.91 -0.81
N GLY A 222 10.89 -25.75 -0.55
CA GLY A 222 11.48 -24.88 -1.55
C GLY A 222 12.78 -25.49 -2.05
N ASN A 223 12.80 -25.73 -3.35
CA ASN A 223 13.92 -26.23 -4.15
C ASN A 223 15.16 -25.31 -3.97
N GLY A 224 16.04 -25.67 -3.05
CA GLY A 224 17.28 -24.95 -2.77
C GLY A 224 18.38 -25.34 -3.75
N ASN A 225 18.42 -24.68 -4.92
CA ASN A 225 19.69 -24.54 -5.65
C ASN A 225 20.53 -23.48 -4.93
N GLY A 226 21.23 -23.92 -3.89
CA GLY A 226 22.18 -23.13 -3.12
C GLY A 226 23.48 -23.89 -2.97
N THR A 227 24.40 -23.58 -3.88
CA THR A 227 25.82 -23.91 -3.84
C THR A 227 26.39 -23.69 -2.44
N ALA A 228 26.80 -24.77 -1.78
CA ALA A 228 27.53 -24.72 -0.52
C ALA A 228 28.99 -24.29 -0.76
N PRO A 229 29.52 -23.27 -0.08
CA PRO A 229 30.96 -23.07 0.03
C PRO A 229 31.49 -23.90 1.21
N GLY A 230 32.42 -24.81 0.88
CA GLY A 230 33.48 -25.40 1.72
C GLY A 230 33.26 -25.52 3.24
N ARG A 231 33.02 -26.74 3.70
CA ARG A 231 33.42 -27.17 5.04
C ARG A 231 34.67 -28.06 4.91
N PRO A 232 35.83 -27.66 5.46
CA PRO A 232 37.03 -28.49 5.48
C PRO A 232 36.81 -29.75 6.30
N SER A 233 37.27 -30.87 5.76
CA SER A 233 37.39 -32.16 6.41
C SER A 233 38.49 -32.10 7.48
N ASP A 234 38.11 -32.15 8.76
CA ASP A 234 39.03 -32.45 9.86
C ASP A 234 38.43 -33.55 10.73
N LEU A 235 38.74 -34.79 10.38
CA LEU A 235 38.70 -35.95 11.27
C LEU A 235 40.13 -36.45 11.44
N PRO A 236 40.72 -36.41 12.66
CA PRO A 236 41.91 -37.18 12.95
C PRO A 236 41.51 -38.61 13.32
N VAL A 237 41.94 -39.56 12.47
CA VAL A 237 41.94 -41.00 12.76
C VAL A 237 43.21 -41.32 13.56
N PRO A 238 43.13 -41.99 14.73
CA PRO A 238 44.32 -42.50 15.40
C PRO A 238 44.87 -43.75 14.69
N SER A 239 46.15 -43.68 14.35
CA SER A 239 46.99 -44.74 13.82
C SER A 239 47.12 -45.92 14.78
N GLY A 240 46.97 -47.15 14.29
CA GLY A 240 47.51 -48.29 15.02
C GLY A 240 47.06 -49.66 14.54
N ARG A 241 48.01 -50.36 13.89
CA ARG A 241 48.27 -51.82 13.99
C ARG A 241 47.67 -52.72 12.89
N GLY A 242 48.56 -53.12 11.97
CA GLY A 242 48.58 -54.50 11.46
C GLY A 242 48.41 -54.69 9.95
N GLY A 243 49.47 -54.44 9.19
CA GLY A 243 49.83 -55.33 8.07
C GLY A 243 51.25 -55.87 8.31
N PRO A 244 51.85 -56.72 7.46
CA PRO A 244 51.36 -57.37 6.23
C PRO A 244 51.85 -58.86 6.22
N PRO A 245 52.25 -59.55 5.12
CA PRO A 245 52.07 -59.36 3.67
C PRO A 245 51.74 -60.67 2.90
N SER A 246 51.74 -60.55 1.57
CA SER A 246 52.02 -61.59 0.55
C SER A 246 50.77 -62.09 -0.16
N GLY A 247 50.69 -62.10 -1.48
CA GLY A 247 51.68 -61.77 -2.49
C GLY A 247 51.03 -61.89 -3.87
N VAL A 248 51.58 -61.14 -4.82
CA VAL A 248 51.40 -61.37 -6.26
C VAL A 248 52.72 -62.00 -6.72
N PRO A 249 52.71 -63.03 -7.58
CA PRO A 249 53.10 -62.76 -8.97
C PRO A 249 52.48 -63.67 -10.04
N GLY A 250 52.26 -63.06 -11.22
CA GLY A 250 52.72 -63.66 -12.48
C GLY A 250 51.76 -64.56 -13.26
N ARG A 251 51.32 -64.04 -14.40
CA ARG A 251 51.12 -64.79 -15.66
C ARG A 251 52.49 -65.25 -16.21
N PRO A 252 52.60 -66.21 -17.15
CA PRO A 252 51.79 -66.36 -18.38
C PRO A 252 50.62 -67.35 -18.32
#